data_AF-A0A1Q5PB61-F1
#
_entry.id   AF-A0A1Q5PB61-F1
#
_cell.length_a   1.000
_cell.length_b   1.000
_cell.length_c   1.000
_cell.angle_alpha   90.00
_cell.angle_beta   90.00
_cell.angle_gamma   90.00
#
_symmetry.space_group_name_H-M   'P 1'
#
loop_
_entity.id
_entity.type
_entity.pdbx_description
1 polymer ?
#
loop_
_entity_poly.entity_id
_entity_poly.type
_entity_poly.pdbx_seq_one_letter_code
_entity_poly.pdbx_strand_id
1 'polypeptide(L)' 'MDAFKQFEVREGSVLPYQQLYPYLQERYPHYKDVQKEAEHHLAKEGYINPAPEGLMLTQVGHEHVWGENNQ' A
#
# COMPACT_ATOMS: atom_id res chain seq x y z
N MET A 1 -5.35 0.80 -0.47
CA MET A 1 -4.83 0.65 -1.86
C MET A 1 -4.62 1.98 -2.56
N ASP A 2 -5.45 2.98 -2.31
CA ASP A 2 -5.34 4.31 -2.93
C ASP A 2 -3.97 5.00 -2.81
N ALA A 3 -3.19 4.72 -1.75
CA ALA A 3 -1.82 5.25 -1.61
C ALA A 3 -0.97 4.87 -2.82
N PHE A 4 -0.95 3.59 -3.19
CA PHE A 4 -0.20 3.09 -4.33
C PHE A 4 -0.68 3.69 -5.65
N LYS A 5 -2.00 3.95 -5.78
CA LYS A 5 -2.57 4.59 -6.96
C LYS A 5 -2.19 6.08 -7.06
N GLN A 6 -2.20 6.79 -5.93
CA GLN A 6 -1.85 8.21 -5.85
C GLN A 6 -0.37 8.47 -6.12
N PHE A 7 0.51 7.58 -5.66
CA PHE A 7 1.95 7.64 -5.91
C PHE A 7 2.35 6.87 -7.19
N GLU A 8 1.38 6.43 -7.99
CA GLU A 8 1.56 5.69 -9.25
C GLU A 8 2.52 4.49 -9.15
N VAL A 9 2.53 3.84 -7.99
CA VAL A 9 3.39 2.70 -7.70
C VAL A 9 2.92 1.49 -8.50
N ARG A 10 3.86 0.92 -9.26
CA ARG A 10 3.66 -0.28 -10.08
C ARG A 10 4.18 -1.52 -9.37
N GLU A 11 3.88 -2.69 -9.92
CA GLU A 11 4.43 -3.94 -9.37
C GLU A 11 5.97 -3.88 -9.30
N GLY A 12 6.54 -4.49 -8.27
CA GLY A 12 7.99 -4.48 -8.03
C GLY A 12 8.55 -3.13 -7.58
N SER A 13 7.74 -2.07 -7.56
CA SER A 13 8.13 -0.78 -7.01
C SER A 13 7.82 -0.73 -5.51
N VAL A 14 8.67 0.00 -4.77
CA VAL A 14 8.52 0.18 -3.33
C VAL A 14 7.90 1.55 -3.05
N LEU A 15 6.80 1.56 -2.31
CA LEU A 15 6.24 2.79 -1.74
C LEU A 15 6.96 3.09 -0.42
N PRO A 16 7.75 4.18 -0.33
CA PRO A 16 8.51 4.48 0.86
C PRO A 16 7.60 4.82 2.03
N TYR A 17 7.97 4.37 3.23
CA TYR A 17 7.22 4.68 4.45
C TYR A 17 7.04 6.18 4.69
N GLN A 18 8.04 6.98 4.32
CA GLN A 18 8.00 8.43 4.43
C GLN A 18 6.86 9.08 3.63
N GLN A 19 6.42 8.45 2.53
CA GLN A 19 5.28 8.91 1.72
C GLN A 19 3.97 8.25 2.15
N LEU A 20 4.01 6.97 2.50
CA LEU A 20 2.84 6.22 2.94
C LEU A 20 2.29 6.72 4.28
N TYR A 21 3.15 7.02 5.25
CA TYR A 21 2.72 7.35 6.61
C TYR A 21 1.92 8.64 6.70
N PRO A 22 2.36 9.78 6.14
CA PRO A 22 1.56 11.00 6.13
C PRO A 22 0.21 10.78 5.45
N TYR A 23 0.21 10.02 4.35
CA TYR A 23 -1.00 9.72 3.58
C TYR A 23 -2.04 8.92 4.39
N LEU A 24 -1.60 7.87 5.06
CA LEU A 24 -2.47 7.05 5.92
C LEU A 24 -2.99 7.85 7.11
N GLN A 25 -2.15 8.69 7.71
CA GLN A 25 -2.52 9.51 8.86
C GLN A 25 -3.55 10.58 8.49
N GLU A 26 -3.45 11.18 7.30
CA GLU A 26 -4.42 12.16 6.81
C GLU A 26 -5.79 11.52 6.52
N ARG A 27 -5.81 10.31 5.95
CA ARG A 27 -7.04 9.60 5.60
C ARG A 27 -7.70 8.86 6.76
N TYR A 28 -6.90 8.37 7.71
CA TYR A 28 -7.35 7.60 8.86
C TYR A 28 -6.80 8.18 10.17
N PRO A 29 -7.13 9.44 10.50
CA PRO A 29 -6.59 10.12 11.68
C PRO A 29 -7.03 9.48 13.01
N HIS A 30 -8.07 8.65 12.98
CA HIS A 30 -8.62 7.97 14.16
C HIS A 30 -7.89 6.67 14.52
N TYR A 31 -7.01 6.16 13.64
CA TYR A 31 -6.29 4.92 13.88
C TYR A 31 -4.94 5.19 14.54
N LYS A 32 -4.81 4.72 15.79
CA LYS A 32 -3.59 4.88 16.59
C LYS A 32 -2.35 4.28 15.91
N ASP A 33 -2.49 3.10 15.31
CA ASP A 33 -1.42 2.36 14.64
C ASP A 33 -1.79 2.06 13.18
N VAL A 34 -2.33 3.05 12.46
CA VAL A 34 -2.77 2.90 11.04
C VAL A 34 -1.70 2.28 10.15
N GLN A 35 -0.43 2.57 10.43
CA GLN A 35 0.72 2.05 9.68
C GLN A 35 0.79 0.53 9.78
N LYS A 36 0.81 0.01 11.02
CA LYS A 36 0.93 -1.42 11.29
C LYS A 36 -0.30 -2.19 10.82
N GLU A 37 -1.49 -1.61 10.99
CA GLU A 37 -2.73 -2.21 10.50
C GLU A 37 -2.75 -2.29 8.96
N ALA A 38 -2.35 -1.22 8.28
CA ALA A 38 -2.27 -1.21 6.82
C ALA A 38 -1.24 -2.21 6.31
N GLU A 39 -0.02 -2.23 6.87
CA GLU A 39 1.01 -3.21 6.51
C GLU A 39 0.52 -4.63 6.73
N HIS A 40 -0.01 -4.93 7.92
CA HIS A 40 -0.43 -6.28 8.27
C HIS A 40 -1.58 -6.75 7.39
N HIS A 41 -2.56 -5.88 7.12
CA HIS A 41 -3.67 -6.19 6.23
C HIS A 41 -3.17 -6.45 4.80
N LEU A 42 -2.38 -5.54 4.23
CA LEU A 42 -1.89 -5.66 2.86
C LEU A 42 -0.94 -6.86 2.67
N ALA A 43 -0.09 -7.13 3.67
CA ALA A 43 0.82 -8.28 3.66
C ALA A 43 0.04 -9.60 3.80
N LYS A 44 -0.99 -9.64 4.65
CA LYS A 44 -1.83 -10.82 4.85
C LYS A 44 -2.58 -11.22 3.58
N GLU A 45 -3.10 -10.25 2.83
CA GLU A 45 -3.75 -10.49 1.54
C GLU A 45 -2.75 -10.82 0.41
N GLY A 46 -1.43 -10.70 0.67
CA GLY A 46 -0.39 -10.95 -0.34
C GLY A 46 -0.23 -9.84 -1.37
N TYR A 47 -0.81 -8.66 -1.12
CA TYR A 47 -0.75 -7.53 -2.04
C TYR A 47 0.56 -6.75 -1.98
N ILE A 48 1.24 -6.79 -0.84
CA ILE A 48 2.54 -6.15 -0.66
C ILE A 48 3.53 -7.12 -0.02
N ASN A 49 4.81 -6.85 -0.25
CA ASN A 49 5.91 -7.43 0.48
C ASN A 49 6.57 -6.35 1.34
N PRO A 50 6.69 -6.55 2.66
CA PRO A 50 7.41 -5.62 3.53
C PRO A 50 8.90 -5.60 3.15
N ALA A 51 9.43 -4.40 2.94
CA ALA A 51 10.84 -4.15 2.60
C ALA A 51 11.45 -3.15 3.59
N PRO A 52 12.79 -3.11 3.74
CA PRO A 52 13.44 -2.19 4.69
C PRO A 52 13.14 -0.71 4.41
N GLU A 53 12.89 -0.38 3.15
CA GLU A 53 12.67 0.99 2.66
C GLU A 53 11.18 1.36 2.52
N GLY A 54 10.26 0.39 2.62
CA GLY A 54 8.83 0.63 2.42
C GLY A 54 8.01 -0.64 2.14
N LEU A 55 6.86 -0.45 1.50
CA LEU A 55 6.02 -1.57 1.04
C LEU A 55 6.18 -1.77 -0.46
N MET A 56 6.70 -2.93 -0.85
CA MET A 56 6.81 -3.32 -2.25
C MET A 56 5.47 -3.84 -2.75
N LEU A 57 4.95 -3.27 -3.83
CA LEU A 57 3.71 -3.76 -4.43
C LEU A 57 3.98 -5.07 -5.18
N THR A 58 3.25 -6.13 -4.85
CA THR A 58 3.34 -7.41 -5.56
C THR A 58 2.53 -7.36 -6.86
N GLN A 59 2.71 -8.35 -7.74
CA GLN A 59 1.87 -8.52 -8.92
C GLN A 59 0.38 -8.58 -8.54
N VAL A 60 0.03 -9.34 -7.48
CA VAL A 60 -1.35 -9.47 -6.99
C VAL A 60 -1.89 -8.13 -6.51
N GLY A 61 -1.09 -7.36 -5.75
CA GLY A 61 -1.49 -6.02 -5.32
C GLY A 61 -1.65 -5.04 -6.48
N HIS A 62 -0.79 -5.14 -7.50
CA HIS A 62 -0.89 -4.33 -8.71
C HIS A 62 -2.16 -4.66 -9.51
N GLU A 63 -2.47 -5.94 -9.71
CA GLU A 63 -3.72 -6.39 -10.34
C GLU A 63 -4.94 -5.91 -9.54
N HIS A 64 -4.87 -5.87 -8.21
CA HIS A 64 -5.96 -5.32 -7.41
C HIS A 64 -6.10 -3.80 -7.56
N VAL A 65 -5.00 -3.04 -7.55
CA VAL A 65 -5.02 -1.57 -7.65
C VAL A 65 -5.38 -1.07 -9.06
N TRP A 66 -4.88 -1.76 -10.09
CA TRP A 66 -4.92 -1.34 -11.49
C TRP A 66 -5.77 -2.22 -12.39
N GLY A 67 -6.05 -3.46 -11.98
CA GLY A 67 -6.84 -4.44 -12.74
C GLY A 67 -8.35 -4.36 -12.52
N GLU A 68 -8.86 -3.56 -11.59
CA GLU A 68 -10.30 -3.25 -11.41
C GLU A 68 -10.94 -2.43 -12.57
N ASN A 69 -10.41 -2.54 -13.79
CA ASN A 69 -10.98 -1.94 -15.00
C ASN A 69 -11.68 -2.96 -15.93
N ASN A 70 -12.10 -4.12 -15.41
CA ASN A 70 -12.71 -5.16 -16.25
C ASN A 70 -13.93 -5.87 -15.64
N GLN A 71 -14.88 -5.11 -15.06
CA GLN A 71 -16.28 -5.54 -14.90
C GLN A 71 -17.26 -4.41 -15.23
#